data_AF-A0A4R3HYV5-F1
#
_entry.id   AF-A0A4R3HYV5-F1
#
_cell.length_a   1.000
_cell.length_b   1.000
_cell.length_c   1.000
_cell.angle_alpha   90.00
_cell.angle_beta   90.00
_cell.angle_gamma   90.00
#
_symmetry.space_group_name_H-M   'P 1'
#
loop_
_entity.id
_entity.type
_entity.pdbx_description
1 polymer ?
#
loop_
_entity_poly.entity_id
_entity_poly.type
_entity_poly.pdbx_seq_one_letter_code
_entity_poly.pdbx_strand_id
1 'polypeptide(L)'
;MEDNGIYGSAALFESLIDDVGNNFKVLESNKKSQTYRRNAIRAVFGFIEGVSTVLLNEVIIKRRKISNKLSSKEIKVLDGSETDLVQRLKKSFTSYTKLHGFNFTLNTSSSGYDDFKKAKQIRNNLTHPKRYRDIEISESDMSIIAGGYLWVKSEFMRIMQEMINFNLQKMQPEDREAFNKLLSNENQN
;
A
#
# COMPACT_ATOMS: atom_id res chain seq x y z
N MET A 1 9.00 9.58 -20.61
CA MET A 1 8.14 8.68 -19.83
C MET A 1 6.75 9.28 -19.91
N GLU A 2 5.84 8.59 -20.58
CA GLU A 2 4.45 9.03 -20.67
C GLU A 2 3.85 9.14 -19.27
N ASP A 3 3.15 10.25 -19.04
CA ASP A 3 2.48 10.56 -17.78
C ASP A 3 1.26 9.67 -17.66
N ASN A 4 1.45 8.44 -17.17
CA ASN A 4 0.35 7.51 -16.91
C ASN A 4 -0.52 7.94 -15.70
N GLY A 5 -0.21 9.06 -15.04
CA GLY A 5 -1.04 9.68 -14.01
C GLY A 5 -1.66 8.71 -12.99
N ILE A 6 -2.92 8.94 -12.67
CA ILE A 6 -3.73 8.12 -11.75
C ILE A 6 -3.98 6.71 -12.32
N TYR A 7 -4.11 6.57 -13.64
CA TYR A 7 -4.42 5.31 -14.31
C TYR A 7 -3.31 4.25 -14.18
N GLY A 8 -2.04 4.66 -14.29
CA GLY A 8 -0.90 3.76 -14.06
C GLY A 8 -0.77 3.31 -12.60
N SER A 9 -1.24 4.14 -11.66
CA SER A 9 -1.20 3.83 -10.23
C SER A 9 -2.28 2.82 -9.83
N ALA A 10 -3.48 2.92 -10.41
CA ALA A 10 -4.56 1.95 -10.21
C ALA A 10 -4.21 0.58 -10.78
N ALA A 11 -3.74 0.52 -12.03
CA ALA A 11 -3.34 -0.74 -12.67
C ALA A 11 -2.19 -1.45 -11.92
N LEU A 12 -1.21 -0.69 -11.42
CA LEU A 12 -0.15 -1.24 -10.57
C LEU A 12 -0.70 -1.84 -9.28
N PHE A 13 -1.63 -1.14 -8.62
CA PHE A 13 -2.23 -1.60 -7.38
C PHE A 13 -3.04 -2.91 -7.58
N GLU A 14 -3.86 -2.97 -8.62
CA GLU A 14 -4.62 -4.17 -8.99
C GLU A 14 -3.70 -5.36 -9.27
N SER A 15 -2.67 -5.14 -10.11
CA SER A 15 -1.69 -6.18 -10.44
C SER A 15 -0.99 -6.74 -9.19
N LEU A 16 -0.61 -5.88 -8.24
CA LEU A 16 0.04 -6.31 -7.00
C LEU A 16 -0.92 -7.04 -6.05
N ILE A 17 -2.21 -6.70 -6.04
CA ILE A 17 -3.23 -7.47 -5.31
C ILE A 17 -3.37 -8.86 -5.92
N ASP A 18 -3.44 -8.95 -7.25
CA ASP A 18 -3.57 -10.21 -7.96
C ASP A 18 -2.36 -11.10 -7.73
N ASP A 19 -1.15 -10.55 -7.74
CA ASP A 19 0.07 -11.28 -7.40
C ASP A 19 -0.01 -11.90 -6.00
N VAL A 20 -0.49 -11.12 -5.00
CA VAL A 20 -0.69 -11.64 -3.65
C VAL A 20 -1.74 -12.76 -3.65
N GLY A 21 -2.91 -12.52 -4.26
CA GLY A 21 -4.00 -13.49 -4.32
C GLY A 21 -3.59 -14.81 -4.99
N ASN A 22 -2.91 -14.72 -6.13
CA ASN A 22 -2.41 -15.88 -6.87
C ASN A 22 -1.39 -16.68 -6.07
N ASN A 23 -0.46 -16.02 -5.36
CA ASN A 23 0.50 -16.72 -4.52
C ASN A 23 -0.16 -17.42 -3.33
N PHE A 24 -1.15 -16.79 -2.68
CA PHE A 24 -1.91 -17.44 -1.61
C PHE A 24 -2.76 -18.62 -2.14
N LYS A 25 -3.36 -18.50 -3.32
CA LYS A 25 -4.12 -19.59 -3.97
C LYS A 25 -3.23 -20.81 -4.26
N VAL A 26 -2.04 -20.59 -4.81
CA VAL A 26 -1.07 -21.67 -5.05
C VAL A 26 -0.59 -22.29 -3.74
N LEU A 27 -0.33 -21.45 -2.72
CA LEU A 27 0.07 -21.91 -1.40
C LEU A 27 -1.00 -22.75 -0.71
N GLU A 28 -2.29 -22.44 -0.89
CA GLU A 28 -3.39 -23.20 -0.28
C GLU A 28 -3.40 -24.67 -0.75
N SER A 29 -3.06 -24.90 -2.01
CA SER A 29 -2.91 -26.26 -2.56
C SER A 29 -1.59 -26.94 -2.14
N ASN A 30 -0.65 -26.18 -1.55
CA ASN A 30 0.71 -26.63 -1.27
C ASN A 30 1.22 -26.14 0.11
N LYS A 31 0.38 -26.21 1.15
CA LYS A 31 0.58 -25.52 2.44
C LYS A 31 1.94 -25.75 3.11
N LYS A 32 2.52 -26.95 2.92
CA LYS A 32 3.81 -27.36 3.51
C LYS A 32 5.04 -26.86 2.73
N SER A 33 4.87 -26.32 1.53
CA SER A 33 5.97 -25.91 0.66
C SER A 33 6.60 -24.61 1.14
N GLN A 34 7.86 -24.68 1.57
CA GLN A 34 8.65 -23.49 1.92
C GLN A 34 8.84 -22.54 0.74
N THR A 35 8.93 -23.06 -0.49
CA THR A 35 9.05 -22.23 -1.70
C THR A 35 7.83 -21.34 -1.87
N TYR A 36 6.62 -21.91 -1.77
CA TYR A 36 5.39 -21.13 -1.93
C TYR A 36 5.13 -20.16 -0.77
N ARG A 37 5.50 -20.52 0.47
CA ARG A 37 5.47 -19.58 1.61
C ARG A 37 6.35 -18.36 1.35
N ARG A 38 7.59 -18.58 0.92
CA ARG A 38 8.54 -17.49 0.62
C ARG A 38 8.08 -16.63 -0.56
N ASN A 39 7.46 -17.22 -1.57
CA ASN A 39 6.91 -16.47 -2.71
C ASN A 39 5.72 -15.60 -2.30
N ALA A 40 4.80 -16.13 -1.49
CA ALA A 40 3.71 -15.33 -0.92
C ALA A 40 4.22 -14.14 -0.10
N ILE A 41 5.25 -14.34 0.73
CA ILE A 41 5.91 -13.25 1.46
C ILE A 41 6.46 -12.19 0.51
N ARG A 42 7.17 -12.59 -0.55
CA ARG A 42 7.72 -11.65 -1.53
C ARG A 42 6.62 -10.85 -2.24
N ALA A 43 5.54 -11.50 -2.65
CA ALA A 43 4.38 -10.84 -3.25
C ALA A 43 3.76 -9.80 -2.29
N VAL A 44 3.56 -10.17 -1.02
CA VAL A 44 3.06 -9.25 0.01
C VAL A 44 3.95 -8.03 0.17
N PHE A 45 5.28 -8.20 0.23
CA PHE A 45 6.19 -7.05 0.37
C PHE A 45 6.30 -6.22 -0.91
N GLY A 46 6.17 -6.82 -2.09
CA GLY A 46 6.01 -6.09 -3.35
C GLY A 46 4.77 -5.19 -3.32
N PHE A 47 3.64 -5.71 -2.83
CA PHE A 47 2.42 -4.92 -2.62
C PHE A 47 2.64 -3.74 -1.64
N ILE A 48 3.25 -3.99 -0.47
CA ILE A 48 3.46 -2.95 0.56
C ILE A 48 4.41 -1.84 0.06
N GLU A 49 5.48 -2.22 -0.63
CA GLU A 49 6.42 -1.27 -1.26
C GLU A 49 5.73 -0.50 -2.40
N GLY A 50 4.86 -1.16 -3.17
CA GLY A 50 4.02 -0.58 -4.21
C GLY A 50 3.06 0.48 -3.66
N VAL A 51 2.33 0.19 -2.59
CA VAL A 51 1.45 1.16 -1.90
C VAL A 51 2.21 2.43 -1.50
N SER A 52 3.38 2.26 -0.88
CA SER A 52 4.21 3.41 -0.49
C SER A 52 4.64 4.24 -1.69
N THR A 53 4.96 3.57 -2.79
CA THR A 53 5.44 4.20 -4.03
C THR A 53 4.33 4.92 -4.77
N VAL A 54 3.14 4.34 -4.89
CA VAL A 54 1.97 4.98 -5.50
C VAL A 54 1.65 6.30 -4.79
N LEU A 55 1.53 6.28 -3.45
CA LEU A 55 1.23 7.47 -2.67
C LEU A 55 2.33 8.55 -2.82
N LEU A 56 3.61 8.16 -2.80
CA LEU A 56 4.71 9.12 -2.95
C LEU A 56 4.83 9.67 -4.37
N ASN A 57 4.62 8.85 -5.41
CA ASN A 57 4.69 9.30 -6.79
C ASN A 57 3.65 10.37 -7.09
N GLU A 58 2.43 10.23 -6.57
CA GLU A 58 1.40 11.28 -6.70
C GLU A 58 1.86 12.59 -6.04
N VAL A 59 2.48 12.51 -4.84
CA VAL A 59 3.09 13.67 -4.18
C VAL A 59 4.20 14.27 -5.01
N ILE A 60 5.09 13.47 -5.60
CA ILE A 60 6.22 13.94 -6.43
C ILE A 60 5.72 14.64 -7.69
N ILE A 61 4.78 14.03 -8.42
CA ILE A 61 4.23 14.58 -9.67
C ILE A 61 3.56 15.93 -9.38
N LYS A 62 2.77 16.00 -8.30
CA LYS A 62 2.06 17.23 -7.91
C LYS A 62 2.93 18.22 -7.13
N ARG A 63 4.15 17.86 -6.71
CA ARG A 63 5.06 18.71 -5.91
C ARG A 63 5.36 20.05 -6.56
N ARG A 64 5.44 20.08 -7.90
CA ARG A 64 5.70 21.32 -8.67
C ARG A 64 4.60 22.36 -8.47
N LYS A 65 3.39 21.94 -8.09
CA LYS A 65 2.24 22.83 -7.80
C LYS A 65 2.14 23.25 -6.32
N ILE A 66 2.90 22.62 -5.42
CA ILE A 66 2.79 22.81 -3.96
C ILE A 66 4.14 22.97 -3.25
N SER A 67 5.22 23.35 -3.96
CA SER A 67 6.60 23.39 -3.45
C SER A 67 6.77 24.12 -2.12
N ASN A 68 5.90 25.07 -1.81
CA ASN A 68 5.95 25.90 -0.61
C ASN A 68 5.32 25.23 0.64
N LYS A 69 4.77 24.00 0.52
CA LYS A 69 4.05 23.31 1.61
C LYS A 69 4.79 22.10 2.21
N LEU A 70 5.92 21.68 1.63
CA LEU A 70 6.66 20.50 2.09
C LEU A 70 7.94 20.90 2.83
N SER A 71 8.20 20.23 3.96
CA SER A 71 9.43 20.40 4.73
C SER A 71 10.61 19.64 4.09
N SER A 72 11.84 20.04 4.43
CA SER A 72 13.07 19.38 3.97
C SER A 72 13.13 17.89 4.35
N LYS A 73 12.50 17.50 5.47
CA LYS A 73 12.38 16.09 5.89
C LYS A 73 11.45 15.29 4.98
N GLU A 74 10.41 15.92 4.44
CA GLU A 74 9.45 15.28 3.52
C GLU A 74 10.07 15.13 2.13
N ILE A 75 10.89 16.10 1.70
CA ILE A 75 11.66 16.01 0.45
C ILE A 75 12.59 14.78 0.45
N LYS A 76 13.30 14.52 1.56
CA LYS A 76 14.17 13.32 1.68
C LYS A 76 13.43 11.99 1.49
N VAL A 77 12.16 11.91 1.89
CA VAL A 77 11.31 10.72 1.66
C VAL A 77 11.01 10.56 0.18
N LEU A 78 10.69 11.67 -0.48
CA LEU A 78 10.39 11.74 -1.91
C LEU A 78 11.63 11.39 -2.76
N ASP A 79 12.82 11.69 -2.26
CA ASP A 79 14.09 11.32 -2.91
C ASP A 79 14.50 9.85 -2.67
N GLY A 80 13.64 9.04 -2.03
CA GLY A 80 13.86 7.61 -1.83
C GLY A 80 14.92 7.25 -0.78
N SER A 81 15.40 8.23 -0.01
CA SER A 81 16.47 8.02 0.98
C SER A 81 16.00 7.35 2.29
N GLU A 82 14.69 7.21 2.50
CA GLU A 82 14.14 6.48 3.64
C GLU A 82 14.19 4.97 3.39
N THR A 83 15.08 4.28 4.11
CA THR A 83 15.31 2.84 3.98
C THR A 83 14.42 2.02 4.91
N ASP A 84 13.86 2.63 5.96
CA ASP A 84 12.94 1.92 6.85
C ASP A 84 11.53 1.87 6.27
N LEU A 85 11.07 0.67 5.92
CA LEU A 85 9.75 0.47 5.29
C LEU A 85 8.58 1.00 6.14
N VAL A 86 8.66 0.90 7.48
CA VAL A 86 7.59 1.37 8.37
C VAL A 86 7.52 2.89 8.32
N GLN A 87 8.66 3.57 8.42
CA GLN A 87 8.73 5.03 8.31
C GLN A 87 8.33 5.50 6.91
N ARG A 88 8.79 4.81 5.86
CA ARG A 88 8.43 5.13 4.47
C ARG A 88 6.91 5.06 4.28
N LEU A 89 6.26 4.01 4.75
CA LEU A 89 4.81 3.85 4.69
C LEU A 89 4.10 4.95 5.49
N LYS A 90 4.47 5.20 6.75
CA LYS A 90 3.83 6.27 7.55
C LYS A 90 3.94 7.64 6.87
N LYS A 91 5.12 7.96 6.32
CA LYS A 91 5.39 9.24 5.66
C LYS A 91 4.69 9.34 4.30
N SER A 92 4.51 8.25 3.56
CA SER A 92 3.76 8.27 2.30
C SER A 92 2.31 8.65 2.54
N PHE A 93 1.64 8.01 3.51
CA PHE A 93 0.28 8.38 3.92
C PHE A 93 0.21 9.83 4.39
N THR A 94 1.10 10.25 5.29
CA THR A 94 1.12 11.64 5.79
C THR A 94 1.34 12.67 4.68
N SER A 95 2.21 12.39 3.73
CA SER A 95 2.51 13.33 2.63
C SER A 95 1.35 13.41 1.66
N TYR A 96 0.70 12.28 1.38
CA TYR A 96 -0.48 12.20 0.54
C TYR A 96 -1.64 13.03 1.10
N THR A 97 -1.96 12.86 2.39
CA THR A 97 -3.07 13.59 3.02
C THR A 97 -2.82 15.09 3.04
N LYS A 98 -1.59 15.52 3.33
CA LYS A 98 -1.17 16.93 3.25
C LYS A 98 -1.27 17.51 1.85
N LEU A 99 -0.87 16.76 0.82
CA LEU A 99 -0.97 17.20 -0.57
C LEU A 99 -2.42 17.52 -0.95
N HIS A 100 -3.36 16.65 -0.59
CA HIS A 100 -4.76 16.79 -0.95
C HIS A 100 -5.55 17.68 0.02
N GLY A 101 -5.08 17.85 1.25
CA GLY A 101 -5.69 18.73 2.25
C GLY A 101 -6.90 18.13 2.96
N PHE A 102 -6.96 16.80 3.08
CA PHE A 102 -7.98 16.12 3.88
C PHE A 102 -7.38 15.51 5.15
N ASN A 103 -8.24 15.25 6.14
CA ASN A 103 -7.84 14.68 7.41
C ASN A 103 -7.87 13.16 7.36
N PHE A 104 -6.73 12.52 7.57
CA PHE A 104 -6.65 11.07 7.71
C PHE A 104 -5.51 10.71 8.66
N THR A 105 -5.78 9.75 9.53
CA THR A 105 -4.81 9.21 10.49
C THR A 105 -4.68 7.71 10.27
N LEU A 106 -3.46 7.26 10.01
CA LEU A 106 -3.12 5.85 9.87
C LEU A 106 -3.34 5.12 11.20
N ASN A 107 -4.08 4.02 11.20
CA ASN A 107 -4.37 3.27 12.42
C ASN A 107 -3.18 2.39 12.87
N THR A 108 -2.26 2.99 13.63
CA THR A 108 -1.09 2.32 14.19
C THR A 108 -1.31 1.68 15.57
N SER A 109 -2.56 1.56 16.03
CA SER A 109 -2.89 0.99 17.34
C SER A 109 -3.59 -0.38 17.24
N SER A 110 -3.73 -0.92 16.02
CA SER A 110 -4.40 -2.19 15.77
C SER A 110 -3.43 -3.39 15.82
N SER A 111 -3.96 -4.58 16.09
CA SER A 111 -3.18 -5.83 16.01
C SER A 111 -2.58 -6.05 14.62
N GLY A 112 -3.28 -5.66 13.56
CA GLY A 112 -2.78 -5.72 12.18
C GLY A 112 -1.52 -4.88 11.95
N TYR A 113 -1.38 -3.75 12.65
CA TYR A 113 -0.13 -2.96 12.61
C TYR A 113 1.02 -3.67 13.34
N ASP A 114 0.73 -4.34 14.45
CA ASP A 114 1.73 -5.15 15.14
C ASP A 114 2.20 -6.32 14.27
N ASP A 115 1.27 -6.97 13.57
CA ASP A 115 1.58 -8.02 12.61
C ASP A 115 2.38 -7.49 11.42
N PHE A 116 2.08 -6.30 10.90
CA PHE A 116 2.92 -5.65 9.90
C PHE A 116 4.37 -5.43 10.38
N LYS A 117 4.56 -4.95 11.62
CA LYS A 117 5.92 -4.79 12.19
C LYS A 117 6.66 -6.12 12.29
N LYS A 118 5.99 -7.19 12.72
CA LYS A 118 6.57 -8.55 12.81
C LYS A 118 6.84 -9.13 11.42
N ALA A 119 5.91 -8.96 10.48
CA ALA A 119 6.04 -9.37 9.08
C ALA A 119 7.32 -8.80 8.45
N LYS A 120 7.64 -7.53 8.73
CA LYS A 120 8.89 -6.91 8.27
C LYS A 120 10.11 -7.68 8.78
N GLN A 121 10.11 -8.12 10.03
CA GLN A 121 11.21 -8.91 10.58
C GLN A 121 11.34 -10.28 9.89
N ILE A 122 10.21 -10.94 9.63
CA ILE A 122 10.18 -12.21 8.87
C ILE A 122 10.78 -12.03 7.48
N ARG A 123 10.37 -10.97 6.76
CA ARG A 123 10.95 -10.65 5.44
C ARG A 123 12.45 -10.35 5.52
N ASN A 124 12.88 -9.60 6.53
CA ASN A 124 14.31 -9.30 6.70
C ASN A 124 15.15 -10.56 6.89
N ASN A 125 14.66 -11.52 7.69
CA ASN A 125 15.31 -12.82 7.85
C ASN A 125 15.40 -13.57 6.52
N LEU A 126 14.31 -13.56 5.73
CA LEU A 126 14.24 -14.20 4.44
C LEU A 126 15.18 -13.58 3.39
N THR A 127 15.35 -12.26 3.38
CA THR A 127 16.19 -11.56 2.38
C THR A 127 17.65 -11.46 2.78
N HIS A 128 17.96 -11.58 4.07
CA HIS A 128 19.33 -11.53 4.59
C HIS A 128 19.58 -12.69 5.58
N PRO A 129 19.45 -13.95 5.12
CA PRO A 129 19.54 -15.10 6.01
C PRO A 129 20.96 -15.27 6.53
N LYS A 130 21.08 -15.49 7.84
CA LYS A 130 22.34 -15.80 8.53
C LYS A 130 22.42 -17.27 8.94
N ARG A 131 21.27 -17.93 9.06
CA ARG A 131 21.13 -19.34 9.47
C ARG A 131 20.01 -20.00 8.68
N TYR A 132 20.02 -21.33 8.61
CA TYR A 132 18.97 -22.10 7.94
C TYR A 132 17.56 -21.81 8.47
N ARG A 133 17.41 -21.62 9.79
CA ARG A 133 16.10 -21.30 10.39
C ARG A 133 15.54 -19.96 9.92
N ASP A 134 16.35 -19.03 9.43
CA ASP A 134 15.89 -17.71 8.96
C ASP A 134 15.05 -17.81 7.68
N ILE A 135 15.18 -18.91 6.94
CA ILE A 135 14.41 -19.17 5.72
C ILE A 135 13.29 -20.19 5.94
N GLU A 136 13.18 -20.77 7.14
CA GLU A 136 12.10 -21.67 7.50
C GLU A 136 10.91 -20.86 8.01
N ILE A 137 9.85 -20.80 7.22
CA ILE A 137 8.65 -20.03 7.51
C ILE A 137 7.63 -20.98 8.13
N SER A 138 7.12 -20.66 9.32
CA SER A 138 6.07 -21.43 10.01
C SER A 138 4.65 -21.02 9.57
N GLU A 139 3.63 -21.77 9.98
CA GLU A 139 2.23 -21.37 9.80
C GLU A 139 1.88 -20.10 10.60
N SER A 140 2.46 -19.94 11.79
CA SER A 140 2.33 -18.69 12.57
C SER A 140 2.96 -17.50 11.85
N ASP A 141 4.10 -17.68 11.18
CA ASP A 141 4.70 -16.62 10.37
C ASP A 141 3.78 -16.25 9.20
N MET A 142 3.19 -17.22 8.52
CA MET A 142 2.22 -16.95 7.45
C MET A 142 0.98 -16.21 7.94
N SER A 143 0.51 -16.51 9.15
CA SER A 143 -0.60 -15.78 9.78
C SER A 143 -0.25 -14.32 10.05
N ILE A 144 0.97 -14.05 10.56
CA ILE A 144 1.50 -12.69 10.75
C ILE A 144 1.62 -11.94 9.42
N ILE A 145 2.12 -12.62 8.37
CA ILE A 145 2.25 -12.05 7.02
C ILE A 145 0.89 -11.66 6.46
N ALA A 146 -0.12 -12.53 6.59
CA ALA A 146 -1.48 -12.25 6.16
C ALA A 146 -2.10 -11.08 6.94
N GLY A 147 -1.93 -11.04 8.27
CA GLY A 147 -2.40 -9.94 9.12
C GLY A 147 -1.79 -8.59 8.73
N GLY A 148 -0.47 -8.55 8.50
CA GLY A 148 0.22 -7.36 8.03
C GLY A 148 -0.23 -6.90 6.64
N TYR A 149 -0.41 -7.84 5.70
CA TYR A 149 -0.96 -7.56 4.36
C TYR A 149 -2.36 -6.94 4.44
N LEU A 150 -3.27 -7.59 5.17
CA LEU A 150 -4.66 -7.13 5.29
C LEU A 150 -4.74 -5.75 5.91
N TRP A 151 -3.90 -5.46 6.92
CA TRP A 151 -3.82 -4.14 7.52
C TRP A 151 -3.38 -3.07 6.50
N VAL A 152 -2.27 -3.27 5.78
CA VAL A 152 -1.82 -2.30 4.76
C VAL A 152 -2.86 -2.10 3.67
N LYS A 153 -3.46 -3.19 3.17
CA LYS A 153 -4.54 -3.12 2.18
C LYS A 153 -5.72 -2.32 2.70
N SER A 154 -6.17 -2.59 3.92
CA SER A 154 -7.30 -1.88 4.52
C SER A 154 -7.02 -0.38 4.67
N GLU A 155 -5.83 0.01 5.16
CA GLU A 155 -5.50 1.42 5.33
C GLU A 155 -5.36 2.13 3.99
N PHE A 156 -4.83 1.46 2.96
CA PHE A 156 -4.79 2.00 1.61
C PHE A 156 -6.19 2.24 1.03
N MET A 157 -7.10 1.27 1.16
CA MET A 157 -8.49 1.46 0.72
C MET A 157 -9.16 2.60 1.48
N ARG A 158 -8.88 2.72 2.78
CA ARG A 158 -9.43 3.76 3.65
C ARG A 158 -8.97 5.15 3.22
N ILE A 159 -7.69 5.37 2.93
CA ILE A 159 -7.20 6.68 2.45
C ILE A 159 -7.74 7.02 1.05
N MET A 160 -7.90 6.03 0.17
CA MET A 160 -8.49 6.25 -1.15
C MET A 160 -9.97 6.62 -1.06
N GLN A 161 -10.72 5.97 -0.18
CA GLN A 161 -12.12 6.32 0.07
C GLN A 161 -12.26 7.74 0.62
N GLU A 162 -11.40 8.15 1.56
CA GLU A 162 -11.39 9.53 2.07
C GLU A 162 -11.05 10.55 0.97
N MET A 163 -10.12 10.22 0.08
CA MET A 163 -9.80 11.07 -1.07
C MET A 163 -11.00 11.24 -2.01
N ILE A 164 -11.70 10.16 -2.33
CA ILE A 164 -12.93 10.19 -3.14
C ILE A 164 -13.99 11.04 -2.45
N ASN A 165 -14.28 10.78 -1.18
CA ASN A 165 -15.28 11.51 -0.40
C ASN A 165 -14.98 13.01 -0.36
N PHE A 166 -13.72 13.39 -0.13
CA PHE A 166 -13.29 14.77 -0.10
C PHE A 166 -13.44 15.47 -1.45
N ASN A 167 -13.13 14.79 -2.56
CA ASN A 167 -13.33 15.35 -3.89
C ASN A 167 -14.81 15.50 -4.23
N LEU A 168 -15.64 14.51 -3.87
CA LEU A 168 -17.09 14.56 -4.06
C LEU A 168 -17.75 15.74 -3.34
N GLN A 169 -17.25 16.11 -2.16
CA GLN A 169 -17.75 17.28 -1.42
C GLN A 169 -17.41 18.63 -2.10
N LYS A 170 -16.39 18.65 -2.96
CA LYS A 170 -15.94 19.85 -3.68
C LYS A 170 -16.51 19.98 -5.09
N MET A 171 -17.13 18.92 -5.61
CA MET A 171 -17.76 18.92 -6.92
C MET A 171 -19.05 19.76 -6.93
N GLN A 172 -19.38 20.34 -8.08
CA GLN A 172 -20.69 20.93 -8.27
C GLN A 172 -21.77 19.85 -8.19
N PRO A 173 -23.01 20.18 -7.78
CA PRO A 173 -24.09 19.19 -7.64
C PRO A 173 -24.33 18.35 -8.90
N GLU A 174 -24.22 18.98 -10.08
CA GLU A 174 -24.42 18.37 -11.39
C GLU A 174 -23.34 17.32 -11.71
N ASP A 175 -22.07 17.65 -11.46
CA ASP A 175 -20.93 16.73 -11.65
C ASP A 175 -21.02 15.54 -10.69
N ARG A 176 -21.48 15.79 -9.45
CA ARG A 176 -21.66 14.75 -8.44
C ARG A 176 -22.77 13.76 -8.82
N GLU A 177 -23.87 14.24 -9.40
CA GLU A 177 -24.94 13.38 -9.90
C GLU A 177 -24.47 12.51 -11.07
N ALA A 178 -23.72 13.09 -12.02
CA ALA A 178 -23.14 12.35 -13.13
C ALA A 178 -22.16 11.26 -12.66
N PHE A 179 -21.30 11.57 -11.68
CA PHE A 179 -20.36 10.61 -11.11
C PHE A 179 -21.07 9.46 -10.37
N ASN A 180 -22.10 9.75 -9.58
CA ASN A 180 -22.87 8.71 -8.90
C ASN A 180 -23.57 7.76 -9.90
N LYS A 181 -24.09 8.27 -11.02
CA LYS A 181 -24.68 7.45 -12.08
C LYS A 181 -23.65 6.50 -12.70
N LEU A 182 -22.41 6.95 -12.91
CA LEU A 182 -21.32 6.10 -13.41
C LEU A 182 -21.02 4.94 -12.44
N LEU A 183 -20.85 5.23 -11.15
CA LEU A 183 -20.61 4.20 -10.12
C LEU A 183 -21.77 3.20 -10.00
N SER A 184 -23.00 3.63 -10.25
CA SER A 184 -24.18 2.77 -10.18
C SER A 184 -24.23 1.76 -11.32
N ASN A 185 -23.72 2.13 -12.50
CA ASN A 185 -23.76 1.31 -13.71
C ASN A 185 -22.60 0.29 -13.76
N GLU A 186 -21.45 0.58 -13.15
CA GLU A 186 -20.35 -0.39 -13.03
C GLU A 186 -20.65 -1.54 -12.07
N ASN A 187 -21.54 -1.34 -11.09
CA ASN A 187 -21.97 -2.40 -10.14
C ASN A 187 -23.08 -3.32 -10.70
N GLN A 188 -23.50 -3.13 -11.96
CA GLN A 188 -24.54 -3.93 -12.63
C GLN A 188 -23.98 -4.87 -13.71
N ASN A 189 -22.67 -4.86 -13.94
CA ASN A 189 -21.95 -5.77 -14.84
C ASN A 189 -20.96 -6.64 -14.06
#